data_AF-A0AAE1F022-F1
#
_entry.id   AF-A0AAE1F022-F1
#
_cell.length_a   1.000
_cell.length_b   1.000
_cell.length_c   1.000
_cell.angle_alpha   90.00
_cell.angle_beta   90.00
_cell.angle_gamma   90.00
#
_symmetry.space_group_name_H-M   'P 1'
#
loop_
_entity.id
_entity.type
_entity.pdbx_description
1 polymer ?
#
loop_
_entity_poly.entity_id
_entity_poly.type
_entity_poly.pdbx_seq_one_letter_code
_entity_poly.pdbx_strand_id
1 'polypeptide(L)'
;MASIAPPAIRRDTLTRQERDKQLSGSRHPLYGHQQPPQRLKSRKSFATTNGLDGSNPAQHRLEQWEIWDRSTFHPTVPPPSESLPNGTSFKRNEWVALNRARAKVGRTQDNLHKWGLVPQPTCPCGEPIQTMDHILRECTLGPHCTDQDLLDANQSASQWCQWWHEKI
;
A
#
# COMPACT_ATOMS: atom_id res chain seq x y z
N MET A 1 -2.69 -3.84 -1.18
CA MET A 1 -2.42 -2.58 -0.46
C MET A 1 -2.46 -2.87 1.03
N ALA A 2 -1.48 -2.39 1.79
CA ALA A 2 -1.30 -2.82 3.18
C ALA A 2 -1.93 -1.88 4.22
N SER A 3 -2.42 -0.70 3.80
CA SER A 3 -2.97 0.34 4.68
C SER A 3 -2.10 0.66 5.90
N ILE A 4 -0.79 0.68 5.68
CA ILE A 4 0.22 0.97 6.70
C ILE A 4 1.25 1.88 6.06
N ALA A 5 1.61 2.96 6.78
CA ALA A 5 2.61 3.89 6.31
C ALA A 5 3.98 3.21 6.05
N PRO A 6 4.78 3.73 5.09
CA PRO A 6 6.11 3.21 4.82
C PRO A 6 6.97 3.09 6.08
N PRO A 7 7.86 2.08 6.18
CA PRO A 7 8.66 1.84 7.38
C PRO A 7 9.49 3.05 7.83
N ALA A 8 9.99 3.86 6.90
CA ALA A 8 10.77 5.06 7.21
C ALA A 8 9.95 6.08 8.01
N ILE A 9 8.72 6.37 7.55
CA ILE A 9 7.80 7.30 8.21
C ILE A 9 7.42 6.80 9.60
N ARG A 10 7.04 5.51 9.71
CA ARG A 10 6.69 4.92 11.02
C ARG A 10 7.81 5.02 12.04
N ARG A 11 9.05 4.71 11.62
CA ARG A 11 10.23 4.78 12.50
C ARG A 11 10.55 6.21 12.91
N ASP A 12 10.42 7.17 11.98
CA ASP A 12 10.64 8.59 12.28
C ASP A 12 9.62 9.09 13.31
N THR A 13 8.33 8.83 13.12
CA THR A 13 7.28 9.23 14.06
C THR A 13 7.51 8.64 15.46
N LEU A 14 7.87 7.34 15.55
CA LEU A 14 8.19 6.72 16.85
C LEU A 14 9.41 7.38 17.51
N THR A 15 10.42 7.74 16.72
CA THR A 15 11.62 8.44 17.21
C THR A 15 11.26 9.80 17.81
N ARG A 16 10.41 10.57 17.13
CA ARG A 16 9.92 11.87 17.61
C ARG A 16 9.02 11.74 18.84
N GLN A 17 8.16 10.73 18.87
CA GLN A 17 7.32 10.44 20.04
C GLN A 17 8.19 10.09 21.26
N GLU A 18 9.25 9.32 21.08
CA GLU A 18 10.18 9.01 22.17
C GLU A 18 10.93 10.25 22.66
N ARG A 19 11.27 11.17 21.74
CA ARG A 19 11.83 12.47 22.09
C ARG A 19 10.88 13.29 22.96
N ASP A 20 9.60 13.36 22.61
CA ASP A 20 8.60 14.09 23.41
C ASP A 20 8.43 13.50 24.80
N LYS A 21 8.39 12.17 24.93
CA LYS A 21 8.34 11.50 26.23
C LYS A 21 9.56 11.84 27.09
N GLN A 22 10.75 11.84 26.49
CA GLN A 22 11.98 12.21 27.19
C GLN A 22 11.93 13.66 27.70
N LEU A 23 11.39 14.59 26.90
CA LEU A 23 11.35 16.00 27.25
C LEU A 23 10.25 16.36 28.26
N SER A 24 9.11 15.69 28.19
CA SER A 24 7.92 16.03 28.98
C SER A 24 7.71 15.14 30.22
N GLY A 25 8.15 13.87 30.17
CA GLY A 25 7.82 12.88 31.18
C GLY A 25 8.88 12.73 32.27
N SER A 26 8.59 13.18 33.49
CA SER A 26 9.52 13.03 34.64
C SER A 26 9.85 11.58 35.01
N ARG A 27 8.99 10.62 34.62
CA ARG A 27 9.21 9.17 34.80
C ARG A 27 10.09 8.55 33.71
N HIS A 28 10.39 9.28 32.64
CA HIS A 28 11.23 8.78 31.58
C HIS A 28 12.68 8.63 32.10
N PRO A 29 13.37 7.50 31.90
CA PRO A 29 14.71 7.27 32.47
C PRO A 29 15.76 8.31 32.04
N LEU A 30 15.53 8.94 30.89
CA LEU A 30 16.40 9.97 30.32
C LEU A 30 15.81 11.40 30.44
N TYR A 31 14.83 11.61 31.32
CA TYR A 31 14.29 12.94 31.63
C TYR A 31 15.38 13.82 32.23
N GLY A 32 15.53 15.05 31.72
CA GLY A 32 16.59 15.98 32.13
C GLY A 32 18.02 15.54 31.76
N HIS A 33 18.19 14.41 31.07
CA HIS A 33 19.52 13.92 30.70
C HIS A 33 20.16 14.78 29.61
N GLN A 34 21.33 15.34 29.92
CA GLN A 34 22.16 16.08 28.96
C GLN A 34 22.87 15.11 28.02
N GLN A 35 22.64 15.27 26.72
CA GLN A 35 23.25 14.40 25.72
C GLN A 35 24.77 14.64 25.64
N PRO A 36 25.59 13.58 25.68
CA PRO A 36 27.02 13.72 25.44
C PRO A 36 27.28 14.15 23.98
N PRO A 37 28.44 14.77 23.70
CA PRO A 37 28.83 15.12 22.34
C PRO A 37 28.79 13.90 21.40
N GLN A 38 28.30 14.11 20.18
CA GLN A 38 28.19 13.04 19.20
C GLN A 38 29.58 12.55 18.78
N ARG A 39 29.92 11.32 19.15
CA ARG A 39 31.22 10.72 18.81
C ARG A 39 31.34 10.35 17.32
N LEU A 40 30.26 9.87 16.70
CA LEU A 40 30.23 9.38 15.32
C LEU A 40 29.04 9.96 14.57
N LYS A 41 29.29 10.57 13.40
CA LYS A 41 28.26 11.18 12.53
C LYS A 41 27.17 10.21 12.09
N SER A 42 27.50 8.91 11.96
CA SER A 42 26.55 7.87 11.55
C SER A 42 25.56 7.47 12.65
N ARG A 43 25.88 7.72 13.93
CA ARG A 43 24.99 7.38 15.04
C ARG A 43 23.91 8.44 15.18
N LYS A 44 22.69 8.09 14.78
CA LYS A 44 21.50 8.91 14.94
C LYS A 44 20.76 8.48 16.21
N SER A 45 20.87 9.26 17.28
CA SER A 45 20.10 9.04 18.51
C SER A 45 18.74 9.73 18.38
N PHE A 46 17.70 9.18 19.00
CA PHE A 46 16.40 9.86 19.05
C PHE A 46 16.50 11.21 19.78
N ALA A 47 17.44 11.33 20.72
CA ALA A 47 17.63 12.55 21.53
C ALA A 47 18.16 13.74 20.70
N THR A 48 18.70 13.49 19.51
CA THR A 48 19.12 14.54 18.55
C THR A 48 18.02 14.91 17.56
N THR A 49 16.88 14.21 17.59
CA THR A 49 15.72 14.51 16.75
C THR A 49 14.85 15.56 17.44
N ASN A 50 14.11 16.33 16.66
CA ASN A 50 13.04 17.19 17.19
C ASN A 50 11.84 16.33 17.60
N GLY A 51 11.01 16.87 18.49
CA GLY A 51 9.76 16.25 18.90
C GLY A 51 8.69 16.24 17.80
N LEU A 52 7.46 15.93 18.19
CA LEU A 52 6.27 16.15 17.37
C LEU A 52 5.67 17.55 17.58
N ASP A 53 6.24 18.37 18.47
CA ASP A 53 5.81 19.74 18.76
C ASP A 53 4.31 19.84 19.12
N GLY A 54 3.81 18.83 19.84
CA GLY A 54 2.40 18.73 20.25
C GLY A 54 1.47 18.11 19.21
N SER A 55 1.96 17.77 18.01
CA SER A 55 1.17 17.03 17.02
C SER A 55 0.94 15.57 17.45
N ASN A 56 -0.22 15.03 17.08
CA ASN A 56 -0.55 13.63 17.33
C ASN A 56 0.33 12.72 16.43
N PRO A 57 1.00 11.68 16.98
CA PRO A 57 1.79 10.73 16.20
C PRO A 57 1.05 10.11 15.00
N ALA A 58 -0.25 9.85 15.11
CA ALA A 58 -1.05 9.29 14.02
C ALA A 58 -1.26 10.31 12.89
N GLN A 59 -1.58 11.55 13.25
CA GLN A 59 -1.74 12.64 12.28
C GLN A 59 -0.42 12.93 11.56
N HIS A 60 0.69 13.06 12.31
CA HIS A 60 2.00 13.29 11.73
C HIS A 60 2.40 12.19 10.73
N ARG A 61 2.11 10.92 11.03
CA ARG A 61 2.35 9.83 10.08
C ARG A 61 1.56 9.97 8.79
N LEU A 62 0.26 10.29 8.89
CA LEU A 62 -0.60 10.44 7.72
C LEU A 62 -0.13 11.59 6.84
N GLU A 63 0.19 12.74 7.43
CA GLU A 63 0.74 13.91 6.71
C GLU A 63 2.06 13.57 6.01
N GLN A 64 2.99 12.92 6.72
CA GLN A 64 4.26 12.51 6.11
C GLN A 64 4.07 11.44 5.04
N TRP A 65 3.08 10.55 5.19
CA TRP A 65 2.75 9.56 4.17
C TRP A 65 2.18 10.22 2.93
N GLU A 66 1.24 11.15 3.07
CA GLU A 66 0.70 11.91 1.94
C GLU A 66 1.79 12.68 1.18
N ILE A 67 2.73 13.32 1.89
CA ILE A 67 3.88 14.00 1.27
C ILE A 67 4.82 13.01 0.56
N TRP A 68 5.03 11.84 1.16
CA TRP A 68 5.91 10.80 0.61
C TRP A 68 5.30 10.14 -0.62
N ASP A 69 3.98 9.95 -0.63
CA ASP A 69 3.23 9.35 -1.72
C ASP A 69 3.05 10.35 -2.86
N ARG A 70 4.16 10.61 -3.57
CA ARG A 70 4.18 11.44 -4.79
C ARG A 70 3.63 10.70 -6.01
N SER A 71 2.86 9.63 -5.82
CA SER A 71 2.35 8.85 -6.94
C SER A 71 1.35 9.68 -7.74
N THR A 72 1.41 9.56 -9.07
CA THR A 72 0.33 10.05 -9.94
C THR A 72 -0.95 9.38 -9.47
N PHE A 73 -1.98 10.18 -9.14
CA PHE A 73 -3.28 9.69 -8.70
C PHE A 73 -3.74 8.51 -9.57
N HIS A 74 -3.94 7.34 -8.95
CA HIS A 74 -4.41 6.15 -9.64
C HIS A 74 -5.85 5.82 -9.16
N PRO A 75 -6.85 5.71 -10.06
CA PRO A 75 -8.26 5.59 -9.66
C PRO A 75 -8.59 4.38 -8.77
N THR A 76 -7.80 3.31 -8.83
CA THR A 76 -8.00 2.07 -8.04
C THR A 76 -7.16 1.97 -6.77
N VAL A 77 -6.41 3.02 -6.44
CA VAL A 77 -5.52 3.06 -5.28
C VAL A 77 -6.13 4.07 -4.29
N PRO A 78 -6.76 3.62 -3.17
CA PRO A 78 -7.21 4.54 -2.14
C PRO A 78 -6.06 5.40 -1.61
N PRO A 79 -6.37 6.61 -1.14
CA PRO A 79 -5.39 7.49 -0.52
C PRO A 79 -4.77 6.82 0.73
N PRO A 80 -3.59 7.28 1.15
CA PRO A 80 -2.98 6.89 2.42
C PRO A 80 -3.98 6.85 3.58
N SER A 81 -4.21 5.65 4.12
CA SER A 81 -5.05 5.45 5.29
C SER A 81 -4.48 4.35 6.19
N GLU A 82 -4.74 4.47 7.48
CA GLU A 82 -4.44 3.44 8.48
C GLU A 82 -5.68 2.62 8.85
N SER A 83 -6.59 2.44 7.89
CA SER A 83 -7.76 1.59 8.02
C SER A 83 -7.61 0.36 7.13
N LEU A 84 -8.10 -0.79 7.60
CA LEU A 84 -8.12 -2.00 6.78
C LEU A 84 -8.84 -1.71 5.45
N PRO A 85 -8.24 -2.08 4.31
CA PRO A 85 -8.84 -1.78 3.01
C PRO A 85 -10.06 -2.68 2.78
N ASN A 86 -11.05 -2.17 2.05
CA ASN A 86 -12.24 -2.95 1.70
C ASN A 86 -11.85 -4.28 1.04
N GLY A 87 -12.59 -5.33 1.38
CA GLY A 87 -12.39 -6.70 0.91
C GLY A 87 -11.50 -7.57 1.80
N THR A 88 -11.08 -7.11 2.99
CA THR A 88 -10.34 -7.95 3.95
C THR A 88 -11.09 -9.21 4.40
N SER A 89 -12.40 -9.26 4.18
CA SER A 89 -13.24 -10.43 4.40
C SER A 89 -13.11 -11.51 3.31
N PHE A 90 -12.47 -11.21 2.18
CA PHE A 90 -12.31 -12.14 1.07
C PHE A 90 -11.34 -13.26 1.44
N LYS A 91 -11.49 -14.42 0.80
CA LYS A 91 -10.51 -15.50 0.95
C LYS A 91 -9.16 -15.07 0.39
N ARG A 92 -8.08 -15.71 0.82
CA ARG A 92 -6.71 -15.29 0.45
C ARG A 92 -6.48 -15.21 -1.07
N ASN A 93 -6.98 -16.18 -1.83
CA ASN A 93 -6.89 -16.21 -3.30
C ASN A 93 -7.67 -15.05 -3.95
N GLU A 94 -8.91 -14.83 -3.52
CA GLU A 94 -9.75 -13.71 -3.98
C GLU A 94 -9.12 -12.36 -3.62
N TRP A 95 -8.56 -12.24 -2.42
CA TRP A 95 -7.84 -11.04 -1.96
C TRP A 95 -6.59 -10.74 -2.81
N VAL A 96 -5.85 -11.78 -3.20
CA VAL A 96 -4.71 -11.63 -4.12
C VAL A 96 -5.17 -11.17 -5.49
N ALA A 97 -6.24 -11.76 -6.03
CA ALA A 97 -6.85 -11.37 -7.30
C ALA A 97 -7.31 -9.90 -7.27
N LEU A 98 -8.00 -9.49 -6.20
CA LEU A 98 -8.45 -8.12 -5.97
C LEU A 98 -7.27 -7.13 -5.96
N ASN A 99 -6.18 -7.47 -5.26
CA ASN A 99 -5.00 -6.60 -5.22
C ASN A 99 -4.27 -6.52 -6.57
N ARG A 100 -4.22 -7.60 -7.35
CA ARG A 100 -3.68 -7.61 -8.72
C ARG A 100 -4.52 -6.73 -9.65
N ALA A 101 -5.84 -6.82 -9.54
CA ALA A 101 -6.78 -5.98 -10.25
C ALA A 101 -6.61 -4.48 -9.89
N ARG A 102 -6.56 -4.16 -8.60
CA ARG A 102 -6.32 -2.79 -8.11
C ARG A 102 -4.98 -2.23 -8.59
N ALA A 103 -3.92 -3.04 -8.58
CA ALA A 103 -2.61 -2.63 -9.05
C ALA A 103 -2.48 -2.62 -10.58
N LYS A 104 -3.50 -3.09 -11.32
CA LYS A 104 -3.46 -3.28 -12.79
C LYS A 104 -2.29 -4.17 -13.25
N VAL A 105 -1.84 -5.06 -12.38
CA VAL A 105 -0.71 -5.96 -12.63
C VAL A 105 -1.06 -7.36 -12.11
N GLY A 106 -1.07 -8.33 -13.02
CA GLY A 106 -1.34 -9.74 -12.72
C GLY A 106 -0.69 -10.67 -13.75
N ARG A 107 -0.98 -11.97 -13.70
CA ARG A 107 -0.50 -12.96 -14.67
C ARG A 107 -1.29 -12.92 -15.98
N THR A 108 -1.43 -11.74 -16.58
CA THR A 108 -2.07 -11.62 -17.90
C THR A 108 -1.14 -12.09 -19.00
N GLN A 109 -1.68 -12.51 -20.15
CA GLN A 109 -0.85 -12.98 -21.28
C GLN A 109 0.14 -11.91 -21.75
N ASP A 110 -0.22 -10.62 -21.70
CA ASP A 110 0.72 -9.52 -21.96
C ASP A 110 1.94 -9.55 -21.02
N ASN A 111 1.72 -9.67 -19.70
CA ASN A 111 2.83 -9.76 -18.74
C ASN A 111 3.62 -11.06 -18.88
N LEU A 112 2.94 -12.18 -19.10
CA LEU A 112 3.59 -13.47 -19.31
C LEU A 112 4.47 -13.46 -20.58
N HIS A 113 4.03 -12.79 -21.64
CA HIS A 113 4.78 -12.63 -22.88
C HIS A 113 6.01 -11.74 -22.66
N LYS A 114 5.85 -10.62 -21.94
CA LYS A 114 6.98 -9.76 -21.51
C LYS A 114 8.01 -10.51 -20.67
N TRP A 115 7.59 -11.53 -19.92
CA TRP A 115 8.47 -12.41 -19.15
C TRP A 115 9.00 -13.61 -19.93
N GLY A 116 8.64 -13.77 -21.20
CA GLY A 116 9.07 -14.89 -22.05
C GLY A 116 8.48 -16.24 -21.66
N LEU A 117 7.39 -16.27 -20.90
CA LEU A 117 6.71 -17.50 -20.45
C LEU A 117 5.69 -18.02 -21.46
N VAL A 118 5.22 -17.16 -22.36
CA VAL A 118 4.29 -17.50 -23.44
C VAL A 118 4.77 -16.87 -24.75
N PRO A 119 4.50 -17.52 -25.90
CA PRO A 119 4.97 -17.03 -27.20
C PRO A 119 4.16 -15.83 -27.73
N GLN A 120 2.93 -15.64 -27.26
CA GLN A 120 2.03 -14.57 -27.73
C GLN A 120 1.21 -14.00 -26.56
N PRO A 121 0.88 -12.69 -26.57
CA PRO A 121 0.11 -12.04 -25.51
C PRO A 121 -1.42 -12.20 -25.68
N THR A 122 -1.89 -13.11 -26.53
CA THR A 122 -3.28 -13.21 -26.97
C THR A 122 -4.21 -13.74 -25.88
N CYS A 123 -5.40 -13.13 -25.78
CA CYS A 123 -6.43 -13.60 -24.88
C CYS A 123 -7.18 -14.81 -25.48
N PRO A 124 -7.59 -15.80 -24.68
CA PRO A 124 -8.43 -16.90 -25.16
C PRO A 124 -9.78 -16.47 -25.75
N CYS A 125 -10.24 -15.24 -25.49
CA CYS A 125 -11.47 -14.70 -26.09
C CYS A 125 -11.28 -14.21 -27.53
N GLY A 126 -10.05 -14.24 -28.05
CA GLY A 126 -9.70 -13.74 -29.39
C GLY A 126 -9.06 -12.34 -29.40
N GLU A 127 -9.00 -11.66 -28.26
CA GLU A 127 -8.33 -10.34 -28.19
C GLU A 127 -6.82 -10.48 -28.44
N PRO A 128 -6.20 -9.63 -29.29
CA PRO A 128 -4.77 -9.71 -29.60
C PRO A 128 -3.85 -9.57 -28.38
N ILE A 129 -4.25 -8.78 -27.38
CA ILE A 129 -3.45 -8.51 -26.18
C ILE A 129 -4.34 -8.62 -24.95
N GLN A 130 -4.07 -9.60 -24.09
CA GLN A 130 -4.73 -9.72 -22.80
C GLN A 130 -4.05 -8.79 -21.77
N THR A 131 -4.60 -7.61 -21.57
CA THR A 131 -4.22 -6.70 -20.48
C THR A 131 -5.13 -6.88 -19.26
N MET A 132 -4.76 -6.31 -18.11
CA MET A 132 -5.63 -6.32 -16.94
C MET A 132 -6.93 -5.54 -17.20
N ASP A 133 -6.86 -4.41 -17.92
CA ASP A 133 -8.06 -3.63 -18.25
C ASP A 133 -9.00 -4.38 -19.19
N HIS A 134 -8.46 -5.12 -20.16
CA HIS A 134 -9.26 -6.01 -21.00
C HIS A 134 -10.01 -7.05 -20.16
N ILE A 135 -9.32 -7.77 -19.26
CA ILE A 135 -9.94 -8.78 -18.38
C ILE A 135 -11.00 -8.16 -17.45
N LEU A 136 -10.81 -6.91 -17.04
CA LEU A 136 -11.75 -6.20 -16.16
C LEU A 136 -13.00 -5.70 -16.89
N ARG A 137 -12.88 -5.23 -18.14
CA ARG A 137 -13.92 -4.40 -18.77
C ARG A 137 -14.50 -4.96 -20.06
N GLU A 138 -13.75 -5.81 -20.77
CA GLU A 138 -14.04 -6.13 -22.17
C GLU A 138 -14.10 -7.65 -22.42
N CYS A 139 -13.41 -8.44 -21.61
CA CYS A 139 -13.28 -9.87 -21.84
C CYS A 139 -14.65 -10.56 -21.75
N THR A 140 -15.05 -11.26 -22.82
CA THR A 140 -16.33 -11.96 -22.90
C THR A 140 -16.35 -13.29 -22.13
N LEU A 141 -15.18 -13.76 -21.67
CA LEU A 141 -15.02 -15.03 -20.95
C LEU A 141 -15.25 -14.92 -19.45
N GLY A 142 -15.55 -13.73 -18.92
CA GLY A 142 -15.71 -13.54 -17.48
C GLY A 142 -16.61 -12.37 -17.14
N PRO A 143 -16.91 -12.18 -15.85
CA PRO A 143 -17.64 -11.02 -15.37
C PRO A 143 -16.82 -9.74 -15.58
N HIS A 144 -17.50 -8.60 -15.63
CA HIS A 144 -16.88 -7.27 -15.71
C HIS A 144 -16.88 -6.59 -14.36
N CYS A 145 -15.87 -5.75 -14.13
CA CYS A 145 -15.67 -5.06 -12.86
C CYS A 145 -15.01 -3.70 -13.12
N THR A 146 -15.60 -2.64 -12.57
CA THR A 146 -15.06 -1.27 -12.66
C THR A 146 -14.03 -0.99 -11.57
N ASP A 147 -13.28 0.08 -11.74
CA ASP A 147 -12.31 0.53 -10.74
C ASP A 147 -12.97 0.86 -9.39
N GLN A 148 -14.18 1.43 -9.42
CA GLN A 148 -14.96 1.73 -8.23
C GLN A 148 -15.43 0.45 -7.54
N ASP A 149 -15.89 -0.56 -8.29
CA ASP A 149 -16.25 -1.87 -7.72
C ASP A 149 -15.06 -2.51 -7.00
N LEU A 150 -13.86 -2.41 -7.58
CA LEU A 150 -12.62 -2.89 -6.96
C LEU A 150 -12.30 -2.12 -5.68
N LEU A 151 -12.52 -0.80 -5.62
CA LEU A 151 -12.31 0.00 -4.40
C LEU A 151 -13.29 -0.39 -3.30
N ASP A 152 -14.58 -0.52 -3.64
CA ASP A 152 -15.64 -0.85 -2.69
C ASP A 152 -15.62 -2.32 -2.27
N ALA A 153 -14.91 -3.16 -3.03
CA ALA A 153 -14.90 -4.62 -2.88
C ALA A 153 -16.33 -5.19 -2.81
N ASN A 154 -17.19 -4.68 -3.68
CA ASN A 154 -18.61 -5.00 -3.71
C ASN A 154 -18.87 -6.38 -4.37
N GLN A 155 -20.14 -6.69 -4.61
CA GLN A 155 -20.54 -7.97 -5.19
C GLN A 155 -19.94 -8.24 -6.57
N SER A 156 -19.85 -7.23 -7.44
CA SER A 156 -19.22 -7.34 -8.76
C SER A 156 -17.74 -7.69 -8.64
N ALA A 157 -17.02 -7.03 -7.74
CA ALA A 157 -15.62 -7.34 -7.46
C ALA A 157 -15.44 -8.74 -6.87
N SER A 158 -16.34 -9.17 -5.99
CA SER A 158 -16.34 -10.53 -5.44
C SER A 158 -16.51 -11.59 -6.53
N GLN A 159 -17.51 -11.45 -7.39
CA GLN A 159 -17.74 -12.36 -8.53
C GLN A 159 -16.55 -12.39 -9.48
N TRP A 160 -15.96 -11.23 -9.78
CA TRP A 160 -14.77 -11.13 -10.61
C TRP A 160 -13.57 -11.86 -10.00
N CYS A 161 -13.32 -11.63 -8.71
CA CYS A 161 -12.22 -12.30 -8.00
C CYS A 161 -12.43 -13.82 -7.95
N GLN A 162 -13.66 -14.28 -7.70
CA GLN A 162 -14.02 -15.70 -7.71
C GLN A 162 -13.76 -16.34 -9.08
N TRP A 163 -14.05 -15.65 -10.16
CA TRP A 163 -13.84 -16.19 -11.51
C TRP A 163 -12.37 -16.20 -11.93
N TRP A 164 -11.62 -15.14 -11.61
CA TRP A 164 -10.29 -14.91 -12.16
C TRP A 164 -9.13 -15.36 -11.26
N HIS A 165 -9.35 -15.64 -9.96
CA HIS A 165 -8.23 -15.86 -9.01
C HIS A 165 -7.25 -16.99 -9.38
N GLU A 166 -7.67 -18.01 -10.13
CA GLU A 166 -6.78 -19.09 -10.58
C GLU A 166 -6.02 -18.74 -11.87
N LYS A 167 -6.57 -17.79 -12.64
CA LYS A 167 -6.15 -17.45 -13.99
C LYS A 167 -5.17 -16.28 -14.03
N ILE A 168 -5.22 -15.39 -13.02
CA ILE A 168 -4.36 -14.18 -12.92
C ILE A 168 -3.36 -14.25 -11.77
#